data_AF-A0A1F3VIR1-F1
#
_entry.id   AF-A0A1F3VIR1-F1
#
_cell.length_a   1.000
_cell.length_b   1.000
_cell.length_c   1.000
_cell.angle_alpha   90.00
_cell.angle_beta   90.00
_cell.angle_gamma   90.00
#
_symmetry.space_group_name_H-M   'P 1'
#
loop_
_entity.id
_entity.type
_entity.pdbx_description
1 polymer ?
#
loop_
_entity_poly.entity_id
_entity_poly.type
_entity_poly.pdbx_seq_one_letter_code
_entity_poly.pdbx_strand_id
1 'polypeptide(L)'
;MIEETGPVKFKIYGQQQAIANRQRADDTQYIPDEYKAFARDQEKQFVQMMLEQMNNSVPKNGLGLEGENGGDNSAMNYYNSILTSEHADVMSKKDGGLGVQKMILDQLYPHSRRNPIAYNAYLEQKNQMAEGRAHARAASSRALQNAKGVANE
;
A
#
# COMPACT_ATOMS: atom_id res chain seq x y z
N MET A 1 -11.70 -5.99 73.17
CA MET A 1 -11.85 -6.82 71.97
C MET A 1 -10.99 -6.18 70.90
N ILE A 2 -9.89 -6.84 70.55
CA ILE A 2 -8.90 -6.34 69.58
C ILE A 2 -9.09 -7.26 68.37
N GLU A 3 -9.66 -6.75 67.29
CA GLU A 3 -9.76 -7.50 66.03
C GLU A 3 -8.55 -7.16 65.15
N GLU A 4 -7.78 -8.21 64.84
CA GLU A 4 -6.65 -8.22 63.93
C GLU A 4 -7.07 -7.79 62.51
N THR A 5 -6.52 -6.68 62.02
CA THR A 5 -6.54 -6.37 60.59
C THR A 5 -5.38 -7.09 59.91
N GLY A 6 -5.66 -8.23 59.26
CA GLY A 6 -4.70 -9.00 58.47
C GLY A 6 -4.12 -8.26 57.24
N PRO A 7 -3.07 -8.79 56.62
CA PRO A 7 -2.28 -8.08 55.61
C PRO A 7 -3.03 -7.87 54.29
N VAL A 8 -2.99 -6.63 53.80
CA VAL A 8 -3.55 -6.18 52.52
C VAL A 8 -2.86 -6.91 51.37
N LYS A 9 -3.60 -7.78 50.67
CA LYS A 9 -3.16 -8.40 49.42
C LYS A 9 -3.23 -7.38 48.28
N PHE A 10 -2.11 -6.72 47.97
CA PHE A 10 -1.96 -5.93 46.75
C PHE A 10 -1.95 -6.86 45.52
N LYS A 11 -3.04 -6.87 44.75
CA LYS A 11 -3.10 -7.58 43.46
C LYS A 11 -2.32 -6.77 42.42
N ILE A 12 -1.25 -7.36 41.89
CA ILE A 12 -0.44 -6.80 40.81
C ILE A 12 -1.21 -6.89 39.49
N TYR A 13 -1.95 -5.83 39.13
CA TYR A 13 -2.62 -5.70 37.83
C TYR A 13 -1.73 -5.05 36.74
N GLY A 14 -0.44 -4.83 37.02
CA GLY A 14 0.47 -4.12 36.11
C GLY A 14 1.14 -4.97 35.02
N GLN A 15 1.14 -6.31 35.13
CA GLN A 15 1.99 -7.15 34.28
C GLN A 15 1.30 -7.64 32.98
N GLN A 16 -0.04 -7.63 32.91
CA GLN A 16 -0.77 -8.08 31.70
C GLN A 16 -0.85 -7.00 30.61
N GLN A 17 -0.82 -5.71 30.96
CA GLN A 17 -0.89 -4.63 29.96
C GLN A 17 0.45 -4.41 29.23
N ALA A 18 1.58 -4.77 29.83
CA ALA A 18 2.91 -4.64 29.21
C ALA A 18 3.20 -5.70 28.14
N ILE A 19 2.48 -6.83 28.14
CA ILE A 19 2.63 -7.89 27.13
C ILE A 19 1.73 -7.60 25.91
N ALA A 20 0.52 -7.10 26.13
CA ALA A 20 -0.38 -6.68 25.05
C ALA A 20 0.19 -5.52 24.21
N ASN A 21 0.96 -4.62 24.83
CA ASN A 21 1.58 -3.49 24.11
C ASN A 21 2.81 -3.89 23.29
N ARG A 22 3.47 -5.01 23.63
CA ARG A 22 4.56 -5.59 22.81
C ARG A 22 4.06 -6.37 21.58
N GLN A 23 2.77 -6.70 21.53
CA GLN A 23 2.14 -7.38 20.38
C GLN A 23 1.70 -6.41 19.28
N ARG A 24 1.72 -5.10 19.52
CA ARG A 24 1.79 -4.09 18.45
C ARG A 24 3.22 -3.89 17.97
N ALA A 25 4.05 -4.94 18.02
CA ALA A 25 5.31 -4.95 17.31
C ALA A 25 4.97 -4.64 15.85
N ASP A 26 5.62 -3.61 15.31
CA ASP A 26 5.45 -3.15 13.95
C ASP A 26 5.70 -4.33 12.98
N ASP A 27 4.62 -5.02 12.59
CA ASP A 27 4.65 -6.22 11.76
C ASP A 27 4.71 -5.87 10.28
N THR A 28 4.70 -4.57 9.96
CA THR A 28 4.82 -4.03 8.60
C THR A 28 6.16 -4.37 7.95
N GLN A 29 7.19 -4.66 8.76
CA GLN A 29 8.49 -5.12 8.29
C GLN A 29 8.43 -6.48 7.56
N TYR A 30 7.46 -7.33 7.90
CA TYR A 30 7.28 -8.66 7.30
C TYR A 30 6.28 -8.65 6.13
N ILE A 31 5.87 -7.47 5.67
CA ILE A 31 5.04 -7.32 4.48
C ILE A 31 5.99 -7.04 3.30
N PRO A 32 5.99 -7.88 2.25
CA PRO A 32 6.76 -7.60 1.05
C PRO A 32 6.37 -6.27 0.39
N ASP A 33 7.38 -5.58 -0.16
CA ASP A 33 7.23 -4.21 -0.68
C ASP A 33 6.27 -4.13 -1.87
N GLU A 34 6.13 -5.22 -2.63
CA GLU A 34 5.18 -5.33 -3.74
C GLU A 34 3.74 -5.18 -3.25
N TYR A 35 3.42 -5.77 -2.09
CA TYR A 35 2.10 -5.65 -1.50
C TYR A 35 1.86 -4.25 -0.93
N LYS A 36 2.89 -3.63 -0.34
CA LYS A 36 2.84 -2.23 0.12
C LYS A 36 2.61 -1.26 -1.03
N ALA A 37 3.34 -1.45 -2.12
CA ALA A 37 3.22 -0.65 -3.33
C ALA A 37 1.83 -0.79 -3.95
N PHE A 38 1.35 -2.02 -4.12
CA PHE A 38 0.00 -2.27 -4.64
C PHE A 38 -1.08 -1.60 -3.78
N ALA A 39 -1.01 -1.76 -2.45
CA ALA A 39 -2.00 -1.15 -1.56
C ALA A 39 -1.98 0.39 -1.63
N ARG A 40 -0.79 1.00 -1.77
CA ARG A 40 -0.66 2.44 -1.98
C ARG A 40 -1.25 2.88 -3.32
N ASP A 41 -1.03 2.14 -4.39
CA ASP A 41 -1.57 2.47 -5.71
C ASP A 41 -3.10 2.37 -5.74
N GLN A 42 -3.67 1.42 -5.00
CA GLN A 42 -5.12 1.31 -4.83
C GLN A 42 -5.68 2.46 -4.00
N GLU A 43 -5.01 2.85 -2.92
CA GLU A 43 -5.43 4.02 -2.15
C GLU A 43 -5.34 5.30 -2.98
N LYS A 44 -4.30 5.48 -3.79
CA LYS A 44 -4.20 6.61 -4.72
C LYS A 44 -5.39 6.68 -5.67
N GLN A 45 -5.79 5.55 -6.27
CA GLN A 45 -6.97 5.49 -7.15
C GLN A 45 -8.26 5.84 -6.40
N PHE A 46 -8.41 5.33 -5.18
CA PHE A 46 -9.56 5.64 -4.34
C PHE A 46 -9.63 7.14 -3.99
N VAL A 47 -8.52 7.74 -3.57
CA VAL A 47 -8.45 9.17 -3.25
C VAL A 47 -8.71 10.02 -4.50
N GLN A 48 -8.14 9.64 -5.64
CA GLN A 48 -8.41 10.32 -6.90
C GLN A 48 -9.90 10.31 -7.22
N MET A 49 -10.56 9.15 -7.13
CA MET A 49 -12.01 9.05 -7.32
C MET A 49 -12.78 9.93 -6.32
N MET A 50 -12.40 9.95 -5.04
CA MET A 50 -13.04 10.82 -4.05
C MET A 50 -12.91 12.30 -4.39
N LEU A 51 -11.74 12.75 -4.81
CA LEU A 51 -11.50 14.13 -5.21
C LEU A 51 -12.29 14.51 -6.47
N GLU A 52 -12.39 13.59 -7.44
CA GLU A 52 -13.22 13.77 -8.64
C GLU A 52 -14.70 13.89 -8.28
N GLN A 53 -15.22 13.02 -7.41
CA GLN A 53 -16.60 13.10 -6.93
C GLN A 53 -16.85 14.39 -6.13
N MET A 54 -15.90 14.82 -5.30
CA MET A 54 -15.99 16.06 -4.54
C MET A 54 -16.06 17.28 -5.48
N ASN A 55 -15.20 17.32 -6.52
CA ASN A 55 -15.22 18.39 -7.52
C ASN A 55 -16.54 18.41 -8.33
N ASN A 56 -17.10 17.24 -8.61
CA ASN A 56 -18.38 17.11 -9.31
C ASN A 56 -19.59 17.42 -8.42
N SER A 57 -19.45 17.29 -7.10
CA SER A 57 -20.54 17.54 -6.13
C SER A 57 -20.77 19.02 -5.83
N VAL A 58 -19.82 19.89 -6.18
CA VAL A 58 -20.01 21.35 -6.09
C VAL A 58 -20.89 21.78 -7.27
N PRO A 59 -22.09 22.33 -7.04
CA PRO A 59 -22.94 22.80 -8.12
C PRO A 59 -22.25 23.94 -8.84
N LYS A 60 -21.78 23.67 -10.07
CA LYS A 60 -21.21 24.69 -10.99
C LYS A 60 -22.23 25.79 -11.31
N ASN A 61 -23.50 25.49 -11.07
CA ASN A 61 -24.70 26.25 -11.39
C ASN A 61 -25.06 27.31 -10.31
N GLY A 62 -24.34 27.35 -9.18
CA GLY A 62 -24.64 28.22 -8.03
C GLY A 62 -23.67 29.38 -7.79
N LEU A 63 -22.59 29.50 -8.56
CA LEU A 63 -21.51 30.47 -8.35
C LEU A 63 -21.45 31.59 -9.39
N GLY A 64 -22.47 31.76 -10.23
CA GLY A 64 -22.48 32.82 -11.25
C GLY A 64 -21.37 32.68 -12.31
N LEU A 65 -20.85 31.47 -12.49
CA LEU A 65 -19.82 31.13 -13.48
C LEU A 65 -20.37 30.36 -14.68
N GLU A 66 -21.70 30.32 -14.83
CA GLU A 66 -22.32 30.06 -16.15
C GLU A 66 -22.31 31.37 -16.95
N GLY A 67 -21.10 31.83 -17.27
CA GLY A 67 -20.91 32.83 -18.33
C GLY A 67 -21.16 32.15 -19.68
N GLU A 68 -21.80 32.90 -20.57
CA GLU A 68 -22.32 32.57 -21.92
C GLU A 68 -21.35 31.88 -22.92
N ASN A 69 -20.19 31.42 -22.48
CA ASN A 69 -19.22 30.62 -23.24
C ASN A 69 -18.93 29.32 -22.46
N GLY A 70 -19.95 28.46 -22.35
CA GLY A 70 -19.90 27.13 -21.72
C GLY A 70 -19.03 26.13 -22.48
N GLY A 71 -17.76 26.47 -22.68
CA GLY A 71 -16.75 25.58 -23.20
C GLY A 71 -16.10 24.86 -22.03
N ASP A 72 -16.32 23.55 -21.98
CA ASP A 72 -15.53 22.62 -21.17
C ASP A 72 -14.06 22.79 -21.58
N ASN A 73 -13.37 23.69 -20.88
CA ASN A 73 -12.05 24.17 -21.30
C ASN A 73 -11.08 23.02 -21.07
N SER A 74 -10.80 22.23 -22.12
CA SER A 74 -9.99 21.00 -22.05
C SER A 74 -8.65 21.22 -21.33
N ALA A 75 -8.04 22.40 -21.52
CA ALA A 75 -6.83 22.81 -20.80
C ALA A 75 -7.03 22.96 -19.28
N MET A 76 -8.17 23.52 -18.83
CA MET A 76 -8.50 23.60 -17.41
C MET A 76 -8.83 22.24 -16.82
N ASN A 77 -9.55 21.39 -17.55
CA ASN A 77 -9.83 20.02 -17.11
C ASN A 77 -8.55 19.20 -16.98
N TYR A 78 -7.61 19.36 -17.90
CA TYR A 78 -6.28 18.74 -17.84
C TYR A 78 -5.46 19.25 -16.65
N TYR A 79 -5.44 20.56 -16.40
CA TYR A 79 -4.74 21.12 -15.24
C TYR A 79 -5.35 20.62 -13.92
N ASN A 80 -6.68 20.56 -13.84
CA ASN A 80 -7.38 20.04 -12.68
C ASN A 80 -7.12 18.55 -12.44
N SER A 81 -6.99 17.74 -13.49
CA SER A 81 -6.67 16.32 -13.34
C SER A 81 -5.25 16.10 -12.84
N ILE A 82 -4.27 16.90 -13.29
CA ILE A 82 -2.90 16.88 -12.75
C ILE A 82 -2.92 17.23 -11.27
N LEU A 83 -3.54 18.35 -10.89
CA LEU A 83 -3.64 18.76 -9.49
C LEU A 83 -4.30 17.69 -8.63
N THR A 84 -5.38 17.09 -9.13
CA THR A 84 -6.09 16.00 -8.45
C THR A 84 -5.18 14.78 -8.25
N SER A 85 -4.40 14.40 -9.27
CA SER A 85 -3.48 13.26 -9.19
C SER A 85 -2.35 13.50 -8.20
N GLU A 86 -1.75 14.69 -8.20
CA GLU A 86 -0.70 15.08 -7.26
C GLU A 86 -1.23 15.13 -5.83
N HIS A 87 -2.42 15.69 -5.63
CA HIS A 87 -3.02 15.76 -4.31
C HIS A 87 -3.37 14.36 -3.77
N ALA A 88 -3.88 13.46 -4.62
CA ALA A 88 -4.12 12.07 -4.27
C ALA A 88 -2.83 11.31 -3.92
N ASP A 89 -1.74 11.55 -4.65
CA ASP A 89 -0.45 10.94 -4.36
C ASP A 89 0.14 11.44 -3.02
N VAL A 90 0.05 12.73 -2.73
CA VAL A 90 0.48 13.30 -1.43
C VAL A 90 -0.37 12.73 -0.29
N MET A 91 -1.69 12.66 -0.46
CA MET A 91 -2.61 12.13 0.56
C MET A 91 -2.39 10.65 0.84
N SER A 92 -2.11 9.82 -0.17
CA SER A 92 -1.81 8.39 0.02
C SER A 92 -0.43 8.12 0.64
N LYS A 93 0.49 9.08 0.61
CA LYS A 93 1.84 8.93 1.17
C LYS A 93 1.97 9.43 2.61
N LYS A 94 1.21 10.47 2.96
CA LYS A 94 1.35 11.14 4.25
C LYS A 94 0.77 10.28 5.37
N ASP A 95 1.56 10.03 6.43
CA ASP A 95 1.16 9.34 7.66
C ASP A 95 0.47 7.96 7.47
N GLY A 96 0.81 7.24 6.39
CA GLY A 96 0.20 5.94 6.06
C GLY A 96 -1.14 6.03 5.33
N GLY A 97 -1.42 7.18 4.71
CA GLY A 97 -2.60 7.41 3.89
C GLY A 97 -3.83 7.84 4.69
N LEU A 98 -5.01 7.62 4.11
CA LEU A 98 -6.31 7.77 4.79
C LEU A 98 -6.65 6.53 5.64
N GLY A 99 -5.69 5.61 5.84
CA GLY A 99 -5.91 4.33 6.50
C GLY A 99 -6.54 3.26 5.59
N VAL A 100 -6.87 3.61 4.35
CA VAL A 100 -7.41 2.66 3.35
C VAL A 100 -6.31 1.70 2.93
N GLN A 101 -5.07 2.19 2.80
CA GLN A 101 -3.91 1.33 2.52
C GLN A 101 -3.79 0.19 3.53
N LYS A 102 -3.99 0.47 4.83
CA LYS A 102 -3.92 -0.56 5.87
C LYS A 102 -5.01 -1.61 5.71
N MET A 103 -6.25 -1.20 5.43
CA MET A 103 -7.35 -2.12 5.20
C MET A 103 -7.09 -3.03 3.99
N ILE A 104 -6.57 -2.46 2.90
CA ILE A 104 -6.21 -3.22 1.69
C ILE A 104 -5.08 -4.20 2.00
N LEU A 105 -4.07 -3.76 2.77
CA LEU A 105 -2.98 -4.63 3.22
C LEU A 105 -3.46 -5.76 4.13
N ASP A 106 -4.43 -5.51 5.00
CA ASP A 106 -4.99 -6.53 5.88
C ASP A 106 -5.77 -7.60 5.08
N GLN A 107 -6.39 -7.22 3.96
CA GLN A 107 -7.06 -8.15 3.04
C GLN A 107 -6.07 -8.94 2.17
N LEU A 108 -5.06 -8.27 1.62
CA LEU A 108 -4.10 -8.85 0.69
C LEU A 108 -3.03 -9.69 1.40
N TYR A 109 -2.58 -9.22 2.57
CA TYR A 109 -1.54 -9.84 3.37
C TYR A 109 -1.91 -9.78 4.87
N PRO A 110 -2.76 -10.73 5.33
CA PRO A 110 -3.32 -10.70 6.67
C PRO A 110 -2.24 -10.87 7.74
N HIS A 111 -2.53 -10.40 8.96
CA HIS A 111 -1.61 -10.46 10.10
C HIS A 111 -1.04 -11.84 10.39
N SER A 112 -1.80 -12.92 10.13
CA SER A 112 -1.31 -14.30 10.29
C SER A 112 -0.08 -14.62 9.43
N ARG A 113 0.11 -13.90 8.31
CA ARG A 113 1.26 -14.06 7.41
C ARG A 113 2.39 -13.09 7.70
N ARG A 114 2.21 -12.10 8.59
CA ARG A 114 3.22 -11.09 8.93
C ARG A 114 4.21 -11.62 9.96
N ASN A 115 4.98 -12.61 9.55
CA ASN A 115 5.96 -13.26 10.39
C ASN A 115 7.24 -13.55 9.57
N PRO A 116 8.40 -13.69 10.24
CA PRO A 116 9.67 -13.87 9.55
C PRO A 116 9.72 -15.13 8.68
N ILE A 117 9.02 -16.20 9.08
CA ILE A 117 9.03 -17.48 8.34
C ILE A 117 8.35 -17.30 6.97
N ALA A 118 7.15 -16.73 6.97
CA ALA A 118 6.39 -16.48 5.75
C ALA A 118 7.08 -15.44 4.84
N TYR A 119 7.73 -14.43 5.43
CA TYR A 119 8.49 -13.43 4.69
C TYR A 119 9.72 -14.04 4.02
N ASN A 120 10.50 -14.85 4.73
CA ASN A 120 11.68 -15.51 4.17
C ASN A 120 11.29 -16.50 3.07
N ALA A 121 10.21 -17.28 3.26
CA ALA A 121 9.70 -18.18 2.22
C ALA A 121 9.29 -17.42 0.95
N TYR A 122 8.71 -16.22 1.09
CA TYR A 122 8.41 -15.35 -0.04
C TYR A 122 9.69 -14.90 -0.77
N LEU A 123 10.72 -14.47 -0.04
CA LEU A 123 12.00 -14.05 -0.63
C LEU A 123 12.70 -15.19 -1.37
N GLU A 124 12.73 -16.39 -0.79
CA GLU A 124 13.30 -17.58 -1.42
C GLU A 124 12.59 -17.91 -2.74
N GLN A 125 11.25 -17.91 -2.73
CA GLN A 125 10.46 -18.14 -3.94
C GLN A 125 10.78 -17.09 -5.02
N LYS A 126 10.85 -15.81 -4.63
CA LYS A 126 11.17 -14.70 -5.54
C LYS A 126 12.54 -14.86 -6.17
N ASN A 127 13.54 -15.27 -5.39
CA ASN A 127 14.90 -15.50 -5.87
C ASN A 127 14.97 -16.65 -6.87
N GLN A 128 14.32 -17.78 -6.57
CA GLN A 128 14.25 -18.93 -7.48
C GLN A 128 13.59 -18.57 -8.81
N MET A 129 12.52 -17.77 -8.78
CA MET A 129 11.88 -17.27 -10.01
C MET A 129 12.79 -16.34 -10.81
N ALA A 130 13.58 -15.50 -10.13
CA ALA A 130 14.52 -14.59 -10.79
C ALA A 130 15.67 -15.36 -11.47
N GLU A 131 16.23 -16.36 -10.79
CA GLU A 131 17.26 -17.25 -11.31
C GLU A 131 16.78 -18.05 -12.52
N GLY A 132 15.60 -18.67 -12.42
CA GLY A 132 15.00 -19.40 -13.55
C GLY A 132 14.79 -18.52 -14.78
N ARG A 133 14.37 -17.26 -14.60
CA ARG A 133 14.23 -16.28 -15.69
C ARG A 133 15.57 -15.87 -16.28
N ALA A 134 16.62 -15.71 -15.47
CA ALA A 134 17.95 -15.40 -15.95
C ALA A 134 18.52 -16.54 -16.81
N HIS A 135 18.36 -17.78 -16.38
CA HIS A 135 18.75 -18.96 -17.15
C HIS A 135 17.99 -19.07 -18.48
N ALA A 136 16.67 -18.85 -18.47
CA ALA A 136 15.86 -18.85 -19.68
C ALA A 136 16.32 -17.78 -20.70
N ARG A 137 16.58 -16.55 -20.23
CA ARG A 137 17.10 -15.47 -21.09
C ARG A 137 18.48 -15.77 -21.67
N ALA A 138 19.38 -16.36 -20.89
CA ALA A 138 20.70 -16.76 -21.35
C ALA A 138 20.63 -17.87 -22.41
N ALA A 139 19.75 -18.85 -22.23
CA ALA A 139 19.51 -19.92 -23.21
C ALA A 139 18.94 -19.38 -24.53
N SER A 140 17.94 -18.49 -24.47
CA SER A 140 17.38 -17.84 -25.66
C SER A 140 18.42 -17.00 -26.40
N SER A 141 19.28 -16.28 -25.67
CA SER A 141 20.33 -15.44 -26.28
C SER A 141 21.38 -16.28 -27.02
N ARG A 142 21.78 -17.43 -26.46
CA ARG A 142 22.68 -18.38 -27.12
C ARG A 142 22.04 -19.01 -28.37
N ALA A 143 20.76 -19.39 -28.29
CA ALA A 143 20.05 -19.95 -29.44
C ALA A 143 19.98 -18.98 -30.62
N LEU A 144 19.75 -17.69 -30.36
CA LEU A 144 19.72 -16.65 -31.39
C LEU A 144 21.10 -16.37 -32.01
N GLN A 145 22.18 -16.46 -31.24
CA GLN A 145 23.54 -16.33 -31.76
C GLN A 145 23.91 -17.48 -32.70
N ASN A 146 23.56 -18.71 -32.32
CA ASN A 146 23.79 -19.89 -33.14
C ASN A 146 22.97 -19.84 -34.44
N ALA A 147 21.72 -19.40 -34.39
CA ALA A 147 20.87 -19.25 -35.58
C ALA A 147 21.41 -18.20 -36.58
N LYS A 148 22.10 -17.15 -36.10
CA LYS A 148 22.73 -16.14 -36.95
C LYS A 148 24.05 -16.59 -37.57
N GLY A 149 24.78 -17.50 -36.90
CA GLY A 149 26.01 -18.09 -37.44
C GLY A 149 25.76 -19.02 -38.62
N VAL A 150 24.68 -19.80 -38.58
CA VAL A 150 24.30 -20.76 -39.62
C VAL A 150 23.76 -20.09 -40.90
N ALA A 151 23.31 -18.84 -40.82
CA ALA A 151 22.78 -18.10 -41.97
C ALA A 151 23.86 -17.35 -42.79
N ASN A 152 25.12 -17.38 -42.34
CA ASN A 152 26.26 -16.69 -42.97
C ASN A 152 27.31 -17.66 -43.56
N GLU A 153 27.00 -18.95 -43.63
CA GLU A 153 27.75 -19.96 -44.41
C GLU A 153 26.98 -20.33 -45.69
#